data_AF-A0A0B4EDH3-F1
#
_entry.id   AF-A0A0B4EDH3-F1
#
_cell.length_a   1.000
_cell.length_b   1.000
_cell.length_c   1.000
_cell.angle_alpha   90.00
_cell.angle_beta   90.00
_cell.angle_gamma   90.00
#
_symmetry.space_group_name_H-M   'P 1'
#
loop_
_entity.id
_entity.type
_entity.pdbx_description
1 polymer ?
#
loop_
_entity_poly.entity_id
_entity_poly.type
_entity_poly.pdbx_seq_one_letter_code
_entity_poly.pdbx_strand_id
1 'polypeptide(L)'
;PYLLQAVIIAAGLSGIRSKADPGKRWDIDMYAEGHTVTGAPKLPLNMLDAIRAYDADAELKTAMGDAFSTSYIKMKRQEWNSFVNHFSKWEKDNTLDI
;
A
#
# COMPACT_ATOMS: atom_id res chain seq x y z
N PRO A 1 -9.08 4.79 -12.67
CA PRO A 1 -10.33 4.50 -11.91
C PRO A 1 -10.96 3.11 -12.15
N TYR A 2 -10.21 2.11 -12.64
CA TYR A 2 -10.70 0.71 -12.77
C TYR A 2 -9.92 -0.27 -11.88
N LEU A 3 -8.62 -0.02 -11.72
CA LEU A 3 -7.73 -0.87 -10.93
C LEU A 3 -8.10 -0.89 -9.44
N LEU A 4 -8.61 0.21 -8.91
CA LEU A 4 -9.05 0.29 -7.51
C LEU A 4 -10.22 -0.66 -7.24
N GLN A 5 -11.24 -0.63 -8.09
CA GLN A 5 -12.40 -1.50 -7.98
C GLN A 5 -12.02 -2.95 -8.22
N ALA A 6 -11.17 -3.21 -9.22
CA ALA A 6 -10.69 -4.56 -9.52
C ALA A 6 -9.94 -5.19 -8.33
N VAL A 7 -9.02 -4.46 -7.71
CA VAL A 7 -8.23 -5.00 -6.59
C VAL A 7 -9.08 -5.20 -5.33
N ILE A 8 -10.05 -4.30 -5.06
CA ILE A 8 -10.98 -4.46 -3.94
C ILE A 8 -11.84 -5.72 -4.13
N ILE A 9 -12.37 -5.93 -5.33
CA ILE A 9 -13.16 -7.12 -5.65
C ILE A 9 -12.30 -8.39 -5.54
N ALA A 10 -11.07 -8.36 -6.07
CA ALA A 10 -10.15 -9.50 -5.99
C ALA A 10 -9.85 -9.90 -4.54
N ALA A 11 -9.52 -8.92 -3.68
CA ALA A 11 -9.27 -9.16 -2.26
C ALA A 11 -10.52 -9.65 -1.53
N GLY A 12 -11.70 -9.06 -1.79
CA GLY A 12 -12.97 -9.49 -1.20
C GLY A 12 -13.34 -10.92 -1.57
N LEU A 13 -13.17 -11.30 -2.85
CA LEU A 13 -13.41 -12.68 -3.30
C LEU A 13 -12.41 -13.67 -2.68
N SER A 14 -11.14 -13.29 -2.51
CA SER A 14 -10.15 -14.12 -1.80
C SER A 14 -10.56 -14.36 -0.34
N GLY A 15 -11.02 -13.32 0.37
CA GLY A 15 -11.51 -13.43 1.75
C GLY A 15 -12.74 -14.34 1.89
N ILE A 16 -13.70 -14.25 0.96
CA ILE A 16 -14.87 -15.14 0.95
C ILE A 16 -14.44 -16.61 0.73
N ARG A 17 -13.54 -16.85 -0.22
CA ARG A 17 -13.06 -18.21 -0.54
C ARG A 17 -12.31 -18.85 0.63
N SER A 18 -11.44 -18.09 1.27
CA SER A 18 -10.64 -18.54 2.41
C SER A 18 -11.41 -18.54 3.74
N LYS A 19 -12.63 -17.99 3.76
CA LYS A 19 -13.41 -17.72 4.99
C LYS A 19 -12.57 -16.94 6.01
N ALA A 20 -11.86 -15.92 5.52
CA ALA A 20 -10.96 -15.12 6.34
C ALA A 20 -11.70 -14.47 7.53
N ASP A 21 -11.08 -14.54 8.70
CA ASP A 21 -11.51 -13.78 9.87
C ASP A 21 -11.00 -12.33 9.72
N PRO A 22 -11.88 -11.31 9.65
CA PRO A 22 -11.46 -9.91 9.59
C PRO A 22 -10.84 -9.42 10.91
N GLY A 23 -10.88 -10.24 11.95
CA GLY A 23 -10.37 -9.92 13.27
C GLY A 23 -11.35 -9.08 14.09
N LYS A 24 -10.86 -8.61 15.24
CA LYS A 24 -11.65 -7.83 16.19
C LYS A 24 -12.01 -6.46 15.60
N ARG A 25 -13.30 -6.12 15.66
CA ARG A 25 -13.80 -4.77 15.40
C ARG A 25 -13.35 -3.80 16.50
N TRP A 26 -12.93 -2.60 16.10
CA TRP A 26 -12.54 -1.52 17.00
C TRP A 26 -13.57 -0.39 16.92
N ASP A 27 -14.28 -0.13 18.03
CA ASP A 27 -15.27 0.94 18.16
C ASP A 27 -14.69 2.09 19.01
N ILE A 28 -13.64 2.72 18.49
CA ILE A 28 -12.94 3.84 19.12
C ILE A 28 -12.66 4.94 18.09
N ASP A 29 -12.37 6.16 18.53
CA ASP A 29 -11.81 7.16 17.64
C ASP A 29 -10.36 6.80 17.32
N MET A 30 -10.11 6.21 16.14
CA MET A 30 -8.76 5.79 15.75
C MET A 30 -7.75 6.95 15.65
N TYR A 31 -8.19 8.20 15.51
CA TYR A 31 -7.28 9.36 15.50
C TYR A 31 -6.86 9.78 16.91
N ALA A 32 -7.77 9.78 17.87
CA ALA A 32 -7.49 10.17 19.26
C ALA A 32 -6.95 8.99 20.11
N GLU A 33 -7.54 7.81 19.92
CA GLU A 33 -7.37 6.64 20.78
C GLU A 33 -6.60 5.50 20.11
N GLY A 34 -6.15 5.68 18.86
CA GLY A 34 -5.47 4.63 18.10
C GLY A 34 -4.21 4.06 18.78
N HIS A 35 -3.58 4.82 19.68
CA HIS A 35 -2.46 4.36 20.51
C HIS A 35 -2.82 3.23 21.49
N THR A 36 -4.10 3.07 21.82
CA THR A 36 -4.61 1.97 22.67
C THR A 36 -4.67 0.63 21.94
N VAL A 37 -4.61 0.64 20.61
CA VAL A 37 -4.66 -0.57 19.77
C VAL A 37 -3.25 -1.11 19.58
N THR A 38 -2.91 -2.14 20.34
CA THR A 38 -1.62 -2.83 20.23
C THR A 38 -1.69 -3.97 19.22
N GLY A 39 -0.72 -4.04 18.30
CA GLY A 39 -0.57 -5.17 17.37
C GLY A 39 -1.44 -5.13 16.11
N ALA A 40 -2.13 -4.02 15.84
CA ALA A 40 -2.80 -3.85 14.55
C ALA A 40 -1.77 -3.67 13.41
N PRO A 41 -1.93 -4.37 12.28
CA PRO A 41 -1.08 -4.16 11.12
C PRO A 41 -1.27 -2.74 10.60
N LYS A 42 -0.15 -2.05 10.35
CA LYS A 42 -0.16 -0.69 9.80
C LYS A 42 -0.17 -0.75 8.28
N LEU A 43 -0.86 0.21 7.68
CA LEU A 43 -0.74 0.43 6.25
C LEU A 43 0.69 0.88 5.91
N PRO A 44 1.17 0.58 4.69
CA PRO A 44 2.44 1.11 4.21
C PRO A 44 2.48 2.63 4.32
N LEU A 45 3.60 3.16 4.84
CA LEU A 45 3.76 4.61 5.06
C LEU A 45 4.15 5.37 3.79
N ASN A 46 4.61 4.65 2.77
CA ASN A 46 5.05 5.21 1.51
C ASN A 46 4.71 4.27 0.35
N MET A 47 4.84 4.80 -0.87
CA MET A 47 4.50 4.06 -2.09
C MET A 47 5.42 2.85 -2.33
N LEU A 48 6.71 2.94 -2.00
CA LEU A 48 7.65 1.83 -2.19
C LEU A 48 7.26 0.62 -1.34
N ASP A 49 6.91 0.83 -0.08
CA ASP A 49 6.48 -0.24 0.82
C ASP A 49 5.14 -0.84 0.37
N ALA A 50 4.22 -0.02 -0.16
CA ALA A 50 2.98 -0.52 -0.75
C ALA A 50 3.23 -1.42 -1.97
N ILE A 51 4.16 -1.02 -2.85
CA ILE A 51 4.54 -1.83 -4.03
C ILE A 51 5.21 -3.13 -3.60
N ARG A 52 6.06 -3.10 -2.57
CA ARG A 52 6.72 -4.30 -2.03
C ARG A 52 5.71 -5.27 -1.39
N ALA A 53 4.75 -4.75 -0.64
CA ALA A 53 3.68 -5.56 -0.08
C ALA A 53 2.83 -6.21 -1.19
N TYR A 54 2.48 -5.45 -2.22
CA TYR A 54 1.77 -5.98 -3.39
C TYR A 54 2.58 -7.05 -4.14
N ASP A 55 3.89 -6.84 -4.31
CA ASP A 55 4.77 -7.80 -4.99
C ASP A 55 4.99 -9.09 -4.20
N ALA A 56 4.92 -9.03 -2.87
CA ALA A 56 5.02 -10.20 -2.00
C ALA A 56 3.75 -11.08 -2.02
N ASP A 57 2.61 -10.53 -2.42
CA ASP A 57 1.32 -11.23 -2.45
C ASP A 57 1.10 -11.95 -3.80
N ALA A 58 1.47 -13.22 -3.86
CA ALA A 58 1.33 -14.03 -5.07
C ALA A 58 -0.14 -14.24 -5.47
N GLU A 59 -1.05 -14.43 -4.50
CA GLU A 59 -2.47 -14.68 -4.80
C GLU A 59 -3.12 -13.44 -5.42
N LEU A 60 -2.86 -12.26 -4.83
CA LEU A 60 -3.40 -11.01 -5.34
C LEU A 60 -2.81 -10.66 -6.72
N LYS A 61 -1.51 -10.93 -6.94
CA LYS A 61 -0.89 -10.75 -8.26
C LYS A 61 -1.53 -11.64 -9.33
N THR A 62 -1.79 -12.91 -9.01
CA THR A 62 -2.48 -13.83 -9.93
C THR A 62 -3.91 -13.36 -10.19
N ALA A 63 -4.64 -12.90 -9.17
CA ALA A 63 -6.00 -12.38 -9.33
C ALA A 63 -6.08 -11.13 -10.23
N MET A 64 -5.06 -10.27 -10.16
CA MET A 64 -4.93 -9.09 -11.02
C MET A 64 -4.30 -9.39 -12.39
N GLY A 65 -3.72 -10.58 -12.56
CA GLY A 65 -2.94 -11.02 -13.72
C GLY A 65 -1.45 -10.76 -13.56
N ASP A 66 -0.64 -11.81 -13.66
CA ASP A 66 0.80 -11.74 -13.36
C ASP A 66 1.57 -10.79 -14.29
N ALA A 67 1.25 -10.81 -15.59
CA ALA A 67 1.88 -9.93 -16.58
C ALA A 67 1.54 -8.45 -16.33
N PHE A 68 0.28 -8.18 -15.97
CA PHE A 68 -0.16 -6.84 -15.58
C PHE A 68 0.55 -6.38 -14.31
N SER A 69 0.52 -7.20 -13.26
CA SER A 69 1.14 -6.91 -11.96
C SER A 69 2.63 -6.62 -12.10
N THR A 70 3.36 -7.43 -12.87
CA THR A 70 4.79 -7.25 -13.14
C THR A 70 5.06 -5.90 -13.81
N SER A 71 4.27 -5.57 -14.84
CA SER A 71 4.42 -4.31 -15.59
C SER A 71 4.08 -3.10 -14.72
N TYR A 72 3.01 -3.19 -13.92
CA TYR A 72 2.58 -2.14 -13.02
C TYR A 72 3.61 -1.86 -11.93
N ILE A 73 4.12 -2.92 -11.27
CA ILE A 73 5.19 -2.80 -10.26
C ILE A 73 6.43 -2.14 -10.86
N LYS A 74 6.86 -2.55 -12.05
CA LYS A 74 8.00 -1.95 -12.75
C LYS A 74 7.80 -0.45 -12.97
N MET A 75 6.65 -0.06 -13.52
CA MET A 75 6.31 1.35 -13.75
C MET A 75 6.30 2.16 -12.45
N LYS A 76 5.67 1.63 -11.39
CA LYS A 76 5.58 2.32 -10.10
C LYS A 76 6.90 2.43 -9.35
N ARG A 77 7.81 1.46 -9.51
CA ARG A 77 9.19 1.58 -9.00
C ARG A 77 9.97 2.68 -9.73
N GLN A 78 9.77 2.84 -11.04
CA GLN A 78 10.39 3.94 -11.79
C GLN A 78 9.87 5.30 -11.32
N GLU A 79 8.56 5.42 -11.10
CA GLU A 79 7.94 6.63 -10.53
C GLU A 79 8.51 6.95 -9.14
N TRP A 80 8.64 5.96 -8.26
CA TRP A 80 9.26 6.14 -6.95
C TRP A 80 10.69 6.65 -7.06
N ASN A 81 11.52 6.01 -7.89
CA ASN A 81 12.91 6.42 -8.10
C ASN A 81 13.01 7.85 -8.63
N SER A 82 12.11 8.23 -9.54
CA SER A 82 12.04 9.60 -10.03
C SER A 82 11.69 10.59 -8.92
N PHE A 83 10.77 10.24 -8.03
CA PHE A 83 10.34 11.09 -6.92
C PHE A 83 11.45 11.29 -5.89
N VAL A 84 12.11 10.22 -5.43
CA VAL A 84 13.16 10.32 -4.39
C VAL A 84 14.46 10.95 -4.88
N ASN A 85 14.70 10.95 -6.20
CA ASN A 85 15.82 11.66 -6.80
C ASN A 85 15.51 13.13 -7.09
N HIS A 86 14.26 13.56 -6.93
CA HIS A 86 13.87 14.95 -7.14
C HIS A 86 14.20 15.77 -5.90
N PHE A 87 15.08 16.76 -6.04
CA PHE A 87 15.35 17.72 -4.98
C PHE A 87 14.14 18.62 -4.79
N SER A 88 13.40 18.36 -3.72
CA SER A 88 12.16 19.02 -3.41
C SER A 88 12.40 20.45 -2.94
N LYS A 89 11.36 21.29 -3.07
CA LYS A 89 11.39 22.65 -2.52
C LYS A 89 11.62 22.65 -1.01
N TRP A 90 11.04 21.70 -0.29
CA TRP A 90 11.22 21.60 1.16
C TRP A 90 12.69 21.36 1.52
N GLU A 91 13.37 20.46 0.81
CA GLU A 91 14.81 20.23 1.04
C GLU A 91 15.63 21.48 0.68
N LYS A 92 15.27 22.19 -0.40
CA LYS A 92 15.92 23.45 -0.74
C LYS A 92 15.81 24.49 0.40
N ASP A 93 14.61 24.65 0.93
CA ASP A 93 14.30 25.67 1.95
C ASP A 93 14.87 25.30 3.34
N ASN A 94 15.19 24.02 3.61
CA ASN A 94 15.63 23.53 4.93
C ASN A 94 17.08 23.04 5.00
N THR A 95 17.82 23.00 3.87
CA THR A 95 19.18 22.44 3.85
C THR A 95 20.26 23.40 3.35
N LEU A 96 19.90 24.53 2.71
CA LEU A 96 20.86 25.45 2.10
C LEU A 96 21.25 26.66 2.98
N ASP A 97 20.55 26.91 4.09
CA ASP A 97 20.89 27.98 5.05
C ASP A 97 21.80 27.45 6.19
N ILE A 98 22.93 26.84 5.82
CA ILE A 98 24.05 26.56 6.74
C ILE A 98 25.30 27.30 6.25
#